data_AF-A0A0B5ASF4-F1
#
_entry.id   AF-A0A0B5ASF4-F1
#
_cell.length_a   1.000
_cell.length_b   1.000
_cell.length_c   1.000
_cell.angle_alpha   90.00
_cell.angle_beta   90.00
_cell.angle_gamma   90.00
#
_symmetry.space_group_name_H-M   'P 1'
#
loop_
_entity.id
_entity.type
_entity.pdbx_description
1 polymer ?
#
loop_
_entity_poly.entity_id
_entity_poly.type
_entity_poly.pdbx_seq_one_letter_code
_entity_poly.pdbx_strand_id
1 'polypeptide(L)' 'MKEVKFFVSVTGEDPVVVSVKDDINRPNNLSVSETLEEWIHDNYGFKEYEYWLIDDCETHCI' A
#
# COMPACT_ATOMS: atom_id res chain seq x y z
N MET A 1 -5.27 1.79 15.40
CA MET A 1 -4.47 2.01 14.19
C MET A 1 -4.27 0.67 13.54
N LYS A 2 -4.82 0.48 12.34
CA LYS A 2 -4.64 -0.75 11.56
C LYS A 2 -3.51 -0.49 10.56
N GLU A 3 -2.57 -1.42 10.41
CA GLU A 3 -1.56 -1.32 9.36
C GLU A 3 -2.00 -2.22 8.20
N VAL A 4 -1.97 -1.68 6.98
CA VAL A 4 -2.32 -2.40 5.76
C VAL A 4 -1.07 -2.52 4.92
N LYS A 5 -0.76 -3.73 4.48
CA LYS A 5 0.43 -4.02 3.68
C LYS A 5 0.05 -4.24 2.22
N PHE A 6 0.84 -3.68 1.33
CA PHE A 6 0.67 -3.79 -0.11
C PHE A 6 1.95 -4.32 -0.73
N PHE A 7 1.83 -5.29 -1.61
CA PHE A 7 2.87 -5.60 -2.57
C PHE A 7 2.67 -4.68 -3.78
N VAL A 8 3.71 -3.97 -4.20
CA VAL A 8 3.66 -2.98 -5.28
C VAL A 8 4.70 -3.36 -6.33
N SER A 9 4.25 -3.51 -7.57
CA SER A 9 5.10 -3.76 -8.73
C SER A 9 5.03 -2.57 -9.67
N VAL A 10 6.11 -1.80 -9.74
CA VAL A 10 6.24 -0.68 -10.67
C VAL A 10 7.01 -1.13 -11.91
N THR A 11 6.52 -0.77 -13.10
CA THR A 11 7.14 -1.20 -14.36
C THR A 11 8.59 -0.70 -14.47
N GLY A 12 9.52 -1.64 -14.64
CA GLY A 12 10.95 -1.36 -14.78
C GLY A 12 11.71 -1.17 -13.47
N GLU A 13 11.06 -1.37 -12.32
CA GLU A 13 11.68 -1.30 -10.99
C GLU A 13 11.54 -2.65 -10.26
N ASP A 14 12.34 -2.84 -9.22
CA ASP A 14 12.16 -3.98 -8.31
C ASP A 14 10.86 -3.81 -7.50
N PRO A 15 10.08 -4.89 -7.31
CA PRO A 15 8.84 -4.80 -6.56
C PRO A 15 9.12 -4.56 -5.06
N VAL A 16 8.24 -3.79 -4.42
CA VAL A 16 8.40 -3.35 -3.03
C VAL A 16 7.18 -3.68 -2.18
N VAL A 17 7.39 -3.85 -0.88
CA VAL A 17 6.29 -3.99 0.08
C VAL A 17 6.12 -2.68 0.84
N VAL A 18 4.93 -2.10 0.77
CA VAL A 18 4.58 -0.83 1.41
C VAL A 18 3.60 -1.08 2.55
N SER A 19 3.87 -0.52 3.72
CA SER A 19 2.98 -0.60 4.88
C SER A 19 2.36 0.77 5.13
N VAL A 20 1.03 0.86 5.02
CA VAL A 20 0.25 2.09 5.20
C VAL A 20 -0.48 2.01 6.53
N LYS A 21 -0.35 3.06 7.36
CA LYS A 21 -1.07 3.16 8.63
C LYS A 21 -2.43 3.80 8.41
N ASP A 22 -3.47 3.03 8.66
CA ASP A 22 -4.86 3.47 8.64
C ASP A 22 -5.21 4.13 9.98
N ASP A 23 -5.24 5.47 9.99
CA ASP A 23 -5.61 6.29 11.15
C ASP A 23 -7.01 6.89 10.99
N ILE A 24 -8.02 6.05 11.20
CA ILE A 24 -9.45 6.40 11.10
C ILE A 24 -9.94 7.50 12.07
N ASN A 25 -9.09 7.98 12.97
CA ASN A 25 -9.50 8.89 14.05
C ASN A 25 -9.28 10.38 13.72
N ARG A 26 -8.84 10.74 12.50
CA ARG A 26 -8.72 12.13 12.06
C ARG A 26 -9.80 12.50 11.04
N PRO A 27 -10.47 13.66 11.17
CA PRO A 27 -11.33 14.17 10.10
C PRO A 27 -10.49 14.47 8.84
N ASN A 28 -10.98 14.08 7.66
CA ASN A 28 -10.34 14.22 6.34
C ASN A 28 -9.08 13.36 6.10
N ASN A 29 -9.04 12.13 6.64
CA ASN A 29 -7.95 11.22 6.32
C ASN A 29 -8.08 10.69 4.88
N LEU A 30 -6.97 10.68 4.14
CA LEU A 30 -6.88 9.98 2.86
C LEU A 30 -7.09 8.48 3.09
N SER A 31 -7.73 7.83 2.13
CA SER A 31 -7.86 6.37 2.14
C SER A 31 -6.47 5.72 2.10
N VAL A 32 -6.35 4.49 2.59
CA VAL A 32 -5.09 3.73 2.50
C VAL A 32 -4.59 3.62 1.05
N SER A 33 -5.50 3.51 0.09
CA SER A 33 -5.19 3.51 -1.33
C SER A 33 -4.66 4.86 -1.79
N GLU A 34 -5.35 5.96 -1.47
CA GLU A 34 -4.89 7.31 -1.86
C GLU A 34 -3.51 7.63 -1.30
N THR A 35 -3.25 7.23 -0.05
CA THR A 35 -1.93 7.38 0.59
C THR A 35 -0.85 6.56 -0.14
N LEU A 36 -1.19 5.35 -0.59
CA LEU A 36 -0.30 4.50 -1.37
C LEU A 36 -0.01 5.13 -2.73
N GLU A 37 -1.03 5.62 -3.43
CA GLU A 37 -0.91 6.25 -4.76
C GLU A 37 -0.04 7.51 -4.69
N GLU A 38 -0.24 8.38 -3.69
CA GLU A 38 0.62 9.55 -3.48
C GLU A 38 2.08 9.15 -3.25
N TRP A 39 2.33 8.12 -2.43
CA TRP A 39 3.68 7.63 -2.19
C TRP A 39 4.34 7.07 -3.46
N ILE A 40 3.60 6.30 -4.27
CA ILE A 40 4.10 5.76 -5.54
C ILE A 40 4.45 6.89 -6.51
N HIS A 41 3.57 7.89 -6.64
CA HIS A 41 3.82 9.05 -7.50
C HIS A 41 5.02 9.88 -7.06
N ASP A 42 5.21 10.07 -5.75
CA ASP A 42 6.36 10.82 -5.22
C ASP A 42 7.70 10.09 -5.44
N ASN A 43 7.71 8.76 -5.33
CA ASN A 43 8.95 7.96 -5.41
C ASN A 43 9.30 7.50 -6.83
N TYR A 44 8.30 7.14 -7.64
CA TYR A 44 8.50 6.52 -8.95
C TYR A 44 7.97 7.38 -10.11
N GLY A 45 7.28 8.48 -9.82
CA GLY A 45 6.61 9.31 -10.81
C GLY A 45 5.35 8.65 -11.37
N PHE A 46 4.94 9.10 -12.56
CA PHE A 46 3.73 8.62 -13.25
C PHE A 46 3.96 7.31 -14.02
N LYS A 47 4.68 6.35 -13.44
CA LYS A 47 4.90 5.03 -14.03
C LYS A 47 3.67 4.16 -13.87
N GLU A 48 3.48 3.20 -14.79
CA GLU A 48 2.45 2.16 -14.61
C GLU A 48 2.86 1.22 -13.47
N TYR A 49 1.95 1.03 -12.52
CA TYR A 49 2.14 0.17 -11.37
C TYR A 49 0.89 -0.70 -11.13
N GLU A 50 1.12 -1.87 -10.54
CA GLU A 50 0.08 -2.72 -9.99
C GLU A 50 0.34 -2.91 -8.49
N TYR A 51 -0.72 -3.04 -7.71
CA TYR A 51 -0.61 -3.34 -6.29
C TYR A 51 -1.63 -4.39 -5.86
N TRP A 52 -1.24 -5.18 -4.87
CA TRP A 52 -2.08 -6.19 -4.27
C TRP A 52 -2.02 -6.04 -2.75
N LEU A 53 -3.18 -6.10 -2.12
CA LEU A 53 -3.27 -6.12 -0.67
C LEU A 53 -2.70 -7.44 -0.17
N ILE A 54 -1.68 -7.35 0.67
CA ILE A 54 -1.20 -8.48 1.45
C ILE A 54 -2.16 -8.56 2.63
N ASP A 55 -3.24 -9.32 2.44
CA ASP A 55 -4.10 -9.67 3.56
C ASP A 55 -3.22 -10.44 4.55
N ASP A 56 -3.30 -10.10 5.84
CA ASP A 56 -2.60 -10.82 6.88
C ASP A 56 -3.10 -12.27 6.74
N CYS A 57 -2.26 -13.12 6.13
CA CYS A 57 -2.56 -14.52 5.97
C CYS A 57 -2.49 -15.08 7.38
N GLU A 58 -3.57 -14.88 8.14
CA GLU A 58 -3.79 -15.51 9.42
C GLU A 58 -3.60 -16.99 9.12
N THR A 59 -2.49 -17.48 9.65
CA THR A 59 -2.00 -18.81 9.41
C THR A 59 -3.09 -19.77 9.84
N HIS A 60 -3.92 -20.25 8.91
CA HIS A 60 -4.65 -21.49 9.11
C HIS A 60 -3.60 -22.60 9.02
N CYS A 61 -2.86 -22.80 10.11
CA CYS A 61 -2.25 -24.08 10.41
C CYS A 61 -3.39 -25.10 10.45
N ILE A 62 -3.47 -25.96 9.44
CA ILE A 62 -4.24 -27.21 9.48
C ILE A 62 -3.24 -28.35 9.55
#